data_AF-A0A1L0C596-F1
#
_entry.id   AF-A0A1L0C596-F1
#
_cell.length_a   1.000
_cell.length_b   1.000
_cell.length_c   1.000
_cell.angle_alpha   90.00
_cell.angle_beta   90.00
_cell.angle_gamma   90.00
#
_symmetry.space_group_name_H-M   'P 1'
#
loop_
_entity.id
_entity.type
_entity.pdbx_description
1 polymer ?
#
loop_
_entity_poly.entity_id
_entity_poly.type
_entity_poly.pdbx_seq_one_letter_code
_entity_poly.pdbx_strand_id
1 'polypeptide(L)'
;MLNYRALSLVDQQVVDVEYSRDGSYLAVAFAQDTTIKVYDCDTLEQLYEVPNSSAGKSGFLALKWLPHRANFVYVAENGRVVEFAKRDQKIGK
;
A
#
# COMPACT_ATOMS: atom_id res chain seq x y z
N MET A 1 -26.42 -12.08 -5.93
CA MET A 1 -26.29 -10.72 -5.36
C MET A 1 -24.81 -10.40 -5.29
N LEU A 2 -24.35 -9.33 -5.94
CA LEU A 2 -22.96 -8.88 -5.81
C LEU A 2 -22.88 -7.91 -4.62
N ASN A 3 -22.10 -8.26 -3.60
CA ASN A 3 -21.75 -7.34 -2.53
C ASN A 3 -20.44 -6.66 -2.90
N TYR A 4 -20.49 -5.38 -3.26
CA TYR A 4 -19.31 -4.55 -3.46
C TYR A 4 -19.41 -3.30 -2.58
N ARG A 5 -18.26 -2.81 -2.14
CA ARG A 5 -18.11 -1.52 -1.46
C ARG A 5 -17.00 -0.75 -2.13
N ALA A 6 -17.17 0.56 -2.27
CA ALA A 6 -16.13 1.45 -2.79
C ALA A 6 -15.29 1.97 -1.62
N LEU A 7 -13.99 1.66 -1.65
CA LEU A 7 -13.06 2.03 -0.60
C LEU A 7 -12.68 3.52 -0.68
N SER A 8 -12.36 4.00 -1.89
CA SER A 8 -12.08 5.41 -2.14
C SER A 8 -12.26 5.74 -3.62
N LEU A 9 -12.48 7.02 -3.93
CA LEU A 9 -12.37 7.54 -5.29
C LEU A 9 -10.94 8.05 -5.48
N VAL A 10 -10.25 7.53 -6.49
CA VAL A 10 -8.88 7.94 -6.82
C VAL A 10 -8.85 8.50 -8.24
N ASP A 11 -8.18 9.64 -8.40
CA ASP A 11 -7.99 10.34 -9.68
C ASP A 11 -6.64 10.00 -10.33
N GLN A 12 -5.90 9.07 -9.74
CA GLN A 12 -4.57 8.65 -10.16
C GLN A 12 -4.55 7.19 -10.57
N GLN A 13 -3.58 6.85 -11.43
CA GLN A 13 -3.36 5.47 -11.86
C GLN A 13 -2.87 4.61 -10.68
N VAL A 14 -3.66 3.60 -10.35
CA VAL A 14 -3.29 2.52 -9.44
C VAL A 14 -2.39 1.54 -10.20
N VAL A 15 -1.20 1.28 -9.66
CA VAL A 15 -0.22 0.37 -10.27
C VAL A 15 -0.18 -0.99 -9.61
N ASP A 16 -0.51 -1.05 -8.32
CA ASP A 16 -0.56 -2.30 -7.57
C ASP A 16 -1.50 -2.17 -6.37
N VAL A 17 -2.07 -3.30 -5.96
CA VAL A 17 -2.94 -3.44 -4.79
C VAL A 17 -2.66 -4.74 -4.07
N GLU A 18 -2.67 -4.71 -2.75
CA GLU A 18 -2.44 -5.92 -1.98
C GLU A 18 -3.12 -5.88 -0.62
N TYR A 19 -3.80 -6.98 -0.31
CA TYR A 19 -4.37 -7.20 1.01
C TYR A 19 -3.32 -7.67 2.00
N SER A 20 -3.44 -7.23 3.24
CA SER A 20 -2.76 -7.85 4.37
C SER A 20 -3.19 -9.32 4.49
N ARG A 21 -2.34 -10.14 5.10
CA ARG A 21 -2.57 -11.60 5.17
C ARG A 21 -3.86 -11.99 5.89
N ASP A 22 -4.29 -11.17 6.84
CA ASP A 22 -5.52 -11.28 7.63
C ASP A 22 -6.73 -10.60 6.98
N GLY A 23 -6.53 -9.86 5.88
CA GLY A 23 -7.59 -9.15 5.15
C GLY A 23 -8.06 -7.85 5.79
N SER A 24 -7.48 -7.46 6.93
CA SER A 24 -7.86 -6.25 7.67
C SER A 24 -7.48 -4.96 6.93
N TYR A 25 -6.42 -5.00 6.13
CA TYR A 25 -5.88 -3.82 5.45
C TYR A 25 -5.71 -4.04 3.95
N LEU A 26 -5.86 -2.94 3.21
CA LEU A 26 -5.56 -2.87 1.78
C LEU A 26 -4.51 -1.80 1.55
N ALA A 27 -3.38 -2.18 0.96
CA ALA A 27 -2.37 -1.24 0.50
C ALA A 27 -2.54 -0.99 -1.00
N VAL A 28 -2.43 0.28 -1.41
CA VAL A 28 -2.64 0.75 -2.78
C VAL A 28 -1.46 1.62 -3.18
N ALA A 29 -0.80 1.28 -4.28
CA ALA A 29 0.31 2.05 -4.84
C ALA A 29 -0.13 2.87 -6.06
N PHE A 30 0.34 4.12 -6.14
CA PHE A 30 -0.01 5.06 -7.21
C PHE A 30 1.21 5.42 -8.06
N ALA A 31 1.00 5.57 -9.37
CA ALA A 31 2.07 5.89 -10.32
C ALA A 31 2.67 7.29 -10.13
N GLN A 32 1.81 8.30 -9.97
CA GLN A 32 2.19 9.71 -10.08
C GLN A 32 2.73 10.27 -8.76
N ASP A 33 2.04 10.03 -7.65
CA ASP A 33 2.40 10.65 -6.37
C ASP A 33 3.55 9.95 -5.65
N THR A 34 3.97 8.78 -6.12
CA THR A 34 5.01 7.98 -5.44
C THR A 34 4.61 7.73 -3.98
N THR A 35 3.34 7.45 -3.75
CA THR A 35 2.76 7.20 -2.44
C THR A 35 2.13 5.81 -2.40
N ILE A 36 2.23 5.17 -1.24
CA ILE A 36 1.39 4.03 -0.91
C ILE A 36 0.38 4.50 0.13
N LYS A 37 -0.90 4.25 -0.12
CA LYS A 37 -1.96 4.48 0.87
C LYS A 37 -2.40 3.15 1.44
N VAL A 38 -2.67 3.12 2.74
CA VAL A 38 -3.16 1.93 3.44
C VAL A 38 -4.52 2.24 4.04
N TYR A 39 -5.47 1.36 3.78
CA TYR A 39 -6.86 1.50 4.18
C TYR A 39 -7.29 0.36 5.09
N ASP A 40 -8.20 0.66 6.00
CA ASP A 40 -8.96 -0.33 6.76
C ASP A 40 -10.06 -0.93 5.86
N CYS A 41 -10.19 -2.26 5.83
CA CYS A 41 -11.16 -2.92 4.96
C CYS A 41 -12.59 -2.96 5.54
N ASP A 42 -12.74 -2.81 6.86
CA ASP A 42 -14.03 -2.82 7.53
C ASP A 42 -14.68 -1.43 7.49
N THR A 43 -13.89 -0.39 7.82
CA THR A 43 -14.35 1.01 7.88
C THR A 43 -14.20 1.75 6.56
N LEU A 44 -13.34 1.26 5.65
CA LEU A 44 -12.98 1.91 4.37
C LEU A 44 -12.22 3.23 4.53
N GLU A 45 -11.69 3.50 5.72
CA GLU A 45 -10.93 4.72 6.00
C GLU A 45 -9.45 4.56 5.64
N GLN A 46 -8.83 5.64 5.16
CA GLN A 46 -7.37 5.69 4.99
C GLN A 46 -6.73 5.81 6.37
N LEU A 47 -5.91 4.83 6.74
CA LEU A 47 -5.18 4.81 8.02
C LEU A 47 -3.79 5.41 7.90
N TYR A 48 -3.10 5.12 6.79
CA TYR A 48 -1.69 5.49 6.63
C TYR A 48 -1.38 5.95 5.22
N GLU A 49 -0.35 6.80 5.14
CA GLU A 49 0.30 7.21 3.91
C GLU A 49 1.81 6.98 4.06
N VAL A 50 2.40 6.34 3.06
CA VAL A 50 3.83 6.11 2.95
C VAL A 50 4.35 7.02 1.83
N PRO A 51 4.94 8.18 2.17
CA PRO A 51 5.46 9.11 1.18
C PRO A 51 6.77 8.60 0.55
N ASN A 52 7.07 9.09 -0.65
CA ASN A 52 8.29 8.80 -1.39
C ASN A 52 8.51 7.33 -1.77
N SER A 53 7.44 6.55 -1.90
CA SER A 53 7.50 5.17 -2.36
C SER A 53 7.91 5.09 -3.82
N SER A 54 8.95 4.30 -4.11
CA SER A 54 9.33 3.99 -5.48
C SER A 54 8.36 3.05 -6.20
N ALA A 55 7.38 2.45 -5.52
CA ALA A 55 6.43 1.49 -6.11
C ALA A 55 5.75 2.00 -7.40
N GLY A 56 5.43 3.30 -7.45
CA GLY A 56 4.82 3.96 -8.61
C GLY A 56 5.76 4.23 -9.78
N LYS A 57 7.08 4.26 -9.56
CA LYS A 57 8.07 4.77 -10.52
C LYS A 57 8.50 3.76 -11.58
N SER A 58 8.29 2.47 -11.32
CA SER A 58 8.72 1.39 -12.22
C SER A 58 7.71 0.26 -12.20
N GLY A 59 7.24 -0.16 -13.38
CA GLY A 59 6.30 -1.27 -13.54
C GLY A 59 6.85 -2.65 -13.11
N PHE A 60 8.13 -2.71 -12.71
CA PHE A 60 8.77 -3.93 -12.19
C PHE A 60 8.75 -4.02 -10.66
N LEU A 61 8.23 -2.99 -9.98
CA LEU A 61 8.17 -2.94 -8.53
C LEU A 61 6.84 -3.52 -8.04
N ALA A 62 6.92 -4.52 -7.16
CA ALA A 62 5.73 -5.13 -6.57
C ALA A 62 5.54 -4.64 -5.13
N LEU A 63 4.30 -4.27 -4.80
CA LEU A 63 3.83 -4.06 -3.44
C LEU A 63 3.68 -5.43 -2.78
N LYS A 64 4.34 -5.62 -1.64
CA LYS A 64 4.27 -6.87 -0.87
C LYS A 64 4.03 -6.59 0.62
N TRP A 65 3.12 -7.34 1.24
CA TRP A 65 2.87 -7.32 2.69
C TRP A 65 3.79 -8.33 3.38
N LEU A 66 4.40 -7.94 4.51
CA LEU A 66 5.18 -8.90 5.30
C LEU A 66 4.24 -9.80 6.13
N PRO A 67 4.20 -11.13 5.87
CA PRO A 67 3.19 -12.01 6.44
C PRO A 67 3.31 -12.28 7.95
N HIS A 68 4.47 -11.96 8.54
CA HIS A 68 4.81 -12.28 9.93
C HIS A 68 4.90 -11.03 10.82
N ARG A 69 4.71 -9.83 10.25
CA ARG A 69 4.70 -8.59 11.00
C ARG A 69 3.56 -7.71 10.51
N ALA A 70 2.56 -7.52 11.36
CA ALA A 70 1.28 -6.85 11.07
C ALA A 70 1.35 -5.39 10.57
N ASN A 71 2.53 -4.82 10.34
CA ASN A 71 2.73 -3.37 10.28
C ASN A 71 3.64 -2.91 9.13
N PHE A 72 3.77 -3.69 8.04
CA PHE A 72 4.74 -3.38 6.99
C PHE A 72 4.22 -3.59 5.57
N VAL A 73 4.43 -2.57 4.75
CA VAL A 73 4.36 -2.65 3.28
C VAL A 73 5.76 -2.41 2.74
N TYR A 74 6.20 -3.24 1.79
CA TYR A 74 7.47 -3.07 1.12
C TYR A 74 7.34 -3.05 -0.40
N VAL A 75 8.31 -2.39 -1.02
CA VAL A 75 8.49 -2.37 -2.47
C VAL A 75 9.61 -3.33 -2.81
N ALA A 76 9.36 -4.26 -3.74
CA ALA A 76 10.36 -5.23 -4.17
C ALA A 76 10.72 -5.07 -5.65
N GLU A 77 12.02 -5.05 -5.95
CA GLU A 77 12.57 -5.17 -7.30
C GLU A 77 13.30 -6.50 -7.43
N ASN A 78 12.90 -7.38 -8.35
CA ASN A 78 13.58 -8.66 -8.60
C ASN A 78 13.85 -9.50 -7.32
N GLY A 79 12.90 -9.50 -6.38
CA GLY A 79 12.99 -10.24 -5.13
C GLY A 79 13.81 -9.57 -4.01
N ARG A 80 14.34 -8.37 -4.23
CA ARG A 80 15.00 -7.56 -3.20
C ARG A 80 14.05 -6.52 -2.63
N VAL A 81 14.03 -6.39 -1.32
CA VAL A 81 13.32 -5.32 -0.62
C VAL A 81 14.07 -4.01 -0.85
N VAL A 82 13.41 -3.03 -1.47
CA VAL A 82 13.98 -1.70 -1.77
C VAL A 82 13.60 -0.70 -0.70
N GLU A 83 12.33 -0.70 -0.26
CA GLU A 83 11.79 0.24 0.72
C GLU A 83 10.80 -0.48 1.64
N PHE A 84 10.68 -0.02 2.90
CA PHE A 84 9.69 -0.51 3.85
C PHE A 84 9.13 0.64 4.69
N ALA A 85 7.84 0.55 5.05
CA ALA A 85 7.22 1.43 6.03
C ALA A 85 6.81 0.65 7.27
N LYS A 86 7.04 1.21 8.46
CA LYS A 86 6.59 0.66 9.75
C LYS A 86 5.59 1.61 10.39
N ARG A 87 4.50 1.07 10.95
CA ARG A 87 3.47 1.80 11.73
C ARG A 87 4.00 2.82 12.77
N ASP A 88 5.19 2.59 13.36
CA ASP A 88 5.75 3.46 14.40
C ASP A 88 6.65 4.59 13.87
N GLN A 89 6.97 4.61 12.58
CA GLN A 89 7.85 5.63 12.03
C GLN A 89 7.00 6.77 11.51
N LYS A 90 6.72 7.77 12.36
CA LYS A 90 6.40 9.11 11.88
C LYS A 90 7.60 9.59 11.07
N ILE A 91 7.56 9.40 9.76
CA ILE A 91 8.54 10.00 8.85
C ILE A 91 8.07 11.44 8.66
N GLY A 92 8.41 12.28 9.64
CA GLY A 92 8.13 13.70 9.62
C GLY A 92 9.02 14.42 8.60
N LYS A 93 8.45 15.48 8.02
CA LYS A 93 9.06 16.79 8.18
C LYS A 93 8.10 17.66 8.96
#